data_AF-A0A367M6K4-F1
#
_entry.id   AF-A0A367M6K4-F1
#
_cell.length_a   1.000
_cell.length_b   1.000
_cell.length_c   1.000
_cell.angle_alpha   90.00
_cell.angle_beta   90.00
_cell.angle_gamma   90.00
#
_symmetry.space_group_name_H-M   'P 1'
#
loop_
_entity.id
_entity.type
_entity.pdbx_description
1 polymer ?
#
loop_
_entity_poly.entity_id
_entity_poly.type
_entity_poly.pdbx_seq_one_letter_code
_entity_poly.pdbx_strand_id
1 'polypeptide(L)' 'GIAQRAFKLSFRLADHIEVKAASLANGLLNIDLVRLVPEEAKPKRIAINGQRPALDNQ' A
#
# COMPACT_ATOMS: atom_id res chain seq x y z
N GLY A 1 17.05 19.86 -37.86
CA GLY A 1 17.55 18.77 -37.02
C GLY A 1 16.68 18.67 -35.78
N ILE A 2 16.25 17.46 -35.41
CA ILE A 2 15.37 17.26 -34.25
C ILE A 2 16.23 17.42 -32.99
N ALA A 3 16.03 18.49 -32.23
CA ALA A 3 16.82 18.77 -31.04
C ALA A 3 16.53 17.74 -29.94
N GLN A 4 17.56 17.03 -29.47
CA GLN A 4 17.48 16.22 -28.26
C GLN A 4 17.38 17.14 -27.06
N ARG A 5 16.16 17.39 -26.57
CA ARG A 5 15.92 18.16 -25.35
C ARG A 5 15.88 17.21 -24.16
N ALA A 6 16.68 17.49 -23.14
CA ALA A 6 16.56 16.82 -21.86
C ALA A 6 15.19 17.15 -21.23
N PHE A 7 14.56 16.17 -20.60
CA PHE A 7 13.33 16.35 -19.85
C PHE A 7 13.45 15.70 -18.47
N LYS A 8 12.67 16.22 -17.51
CA LYS A 8 12.49 15.64 -16.18
C LYS A 8 11.00 15.63 -15.87
N LEU A 9 10.53 14.51 -15.35
CA LEU A 9 9.16 14.34 -14.91
C LEU A 9 9.16 13.88 -13.45
N SER A 10 8.41 14.57 -12.60
CA SER A 10 8.28 14.27 -11.19
C SER A 10 6.84 13.89 -10.90
N PHE A 11 6.62 12.77 -10.23
CA PHE A 11 5.30 12.31 -9.82
C PHE A 11 5.23 12.22 -8.30
N ARG A 12 4.04 12.49 -7.76
CA ARG A 12 3.72 12.20 -6.36
C ARG A 12 2.93 10.92 -6.31
N LEU A 13 3.38 9.96 -5.52
CA LEU A 13 2.65 8.73 -5.25
C LEU A 13 1.61 8.99 -4.16
N ALA A 14 0.50 8.27 -4.23
CA ALA A 14 -0.49 8.26 -3.16
C ALA A 14 0.04 7.47 -1.96
N ASP A 15 -0.63 7.62 -0.82
CA ASP A 15 -0.31 6.85 0.38
C ASP A 15 -0.39 5.34 0.07
N HIS A 16 0.55 4.58 0.64
CA HIS A 16 0.64 3.13 0.50
C HIS A 16 0.93 2.63 -0.93
N ILE A 17 1.45 3.47 -1.82
CA ILE A 17 1.95 3.07 -3.13
C ILE A 17 3.48 3.01 -3.12
N GLU A 18 4.05 1.88 -3.56
CA GLU A 18 5.50 1.69 -3.72
C GLU A 18 5.86 1.31 -5.15
N VAL A 19 7.06 1.72 -5.59
CA VAL A 19 7.61 1.38 -6.91
C VAL A 19 8.24 0.00 -6.84
N LYS A 20 7.75 -0.94 -7.66
CA LYS A 20 8.30 -2.30 -7.75
C LYS A 20 9.38 -2.42 -8.83
N ALA A 21 9.18 -1.77 -9.97
CA ALA A 21 10.12 -1.81 -11.08
C ALA A 21 9.94 -0.59 -12.00
N ALA A 22 10.96 -0.33 -12.82
CA ALA A 22 10.91 0.66 -13.89
C ALA A 22 11.65 0.14 -15.12
N SER A 23 11.09 0.33 -16.31
CA SER A 23 11.69 -0.05 -17.58
C SER A 23 11.51 1.03 -18.64
N LEU A 24 12.54 1.27 -19.44
CA LEU A 24 12.53 2.23 -20.53
C LEU A 24 12.73 1.46 -21.84
N ALA A 25 11.72 1.45 -22.71
CA ALA A 25 11.77 0.78 -24.00
C ALA A 25 11.08 1.64 -25.06
N ASN A 26 11.69 1.76 -26.25
CA ASN A 26 11.15 2.53 -27.38
C ASN A 26 10.76 3.99 -27.02
N GLY A 27 11.47 4.60 -26.07
CA GLY A 27 11.19 5.96 -25.60
C GLY A 27 10.01 6.09 -24.62
N LEU A 28 9.43 4.98 -24.18
CA LEU A 28 8.38 4.95 -23.17
C LEU A 28 8.93 4.44 -21.84
N LEU A 29 8.69 5.20 -20.77
CA LEU A 29 9.01 4.81 -19.40
C LEU A 29 7.79 4.14 -18.77
N ASN A 30 7.91 2.84 -18.49
CA ASN A 30 6.92 2.05 -17.77
C ASN A 30 7.36 1.90 -16.31
N ILE A 31 6.49 2.24 -15.36
CA ILE A 31 6.75 2.13 -13.92
C ILE A 31 5.70 1.21 -13.31
N ASP A 32 6.15 0.13 -12.68
CA ASP A 32 5.27 -0.81 -11.98
C ASP A 32 5.06 -0.33 -10.55
N LEU A 33 3.80 -0.06 -10.21
CA LEU A 33 3.38 0.42 -8.90
C LEU A 33 2.57 -0.67 -8.17
N VAL A 34 2.84 -0.84 -6.88
CA VAL A 34 2.09 -1.77 -6.03
C VAL A 34 1.47 -1.03 -4.86
N ARG A 35 0.27 -1.47 -4.47
CA ARG A 35 -0.42 -0.96 -3.28
C ARG A 35 -0.15 -1.88 -2.09
N LEU A 36 0.48 -1.35 -1.05
CA LEU A 36 0.78 -2.05 0.19
C LEU A 36 -0.24 -1.67 1.27
N VAL A 37 -1.32 -2.43 1.38
CA VAL A 37 -2.27 -2.24 2.47
C VAL A 37 -1.66 -2.81 3.76
N PRO A 38 -1.47 -2.00 4.83
CA PRO A 38 -0.89 -2.50 6.07
C PRO A 38 -1.76 -3.60 6.69
N GLU A 39 -1.11 -4.66 7.20
CA GLU A 39 -1.78 -5.81 7.81
C GLU A 39 -2.56 -5.46 9.08
N GLU A 40 -2.29 -4.30 9.70
CA GLU A 40 -3.03 -3.79 10.87
C GLU A 40 -4.47 -3.37 10.54
N ALA A 41 -4.81 -3.20 9.26
CA ALA A 41 -6.19 -3.02 8.82
C ALA A 41 -6.98 -4.33 8.80
N LYS A 42 -6.34 -5.49 9.07
CA LYS A 42 -7.09 -6.75 9.25
C LYS A 42 -7.84 -6.69 10.57
N PRO A 43 -9.18 -6.79 10.58
CA PRO A 43 -9.93 -6.88 11.81
C PRO A 43 -9.50 -8.14 12.57
N LYS A 44 -8.74 -7.95 13.65
CA LYS A 44 -8.41 -9.04 14.58
C LYS A 44 -9.69 -9.39 15.34
N ARG A 45 -10.26 -10.58 15.09
CA ARG A 45 -11.34 -11.11 15.93
C ARG A 45 -10.76 -11.44 17.31
N ILE A 46 -11.17 -10.71 18.34
CA ILE A 46 -10.93 -11.11 19.73
C ILE A 46 -12.03 -12.10 20.13
N ALA A 47 -11.64 -13.26 20.65
CA ALA A 47 -12.59 -14.19 21.27
C ALA A 47 -12.94 -13.69 22.66
N ILE A 48 -14.18 -13.23 22.87
CA ILE A 48 -14.69 -12.94 24.21
C ILE A 48 -15.07 -14.28 24.84
N ASN A 49 -14.12 -14.94 25.50
CA ASN A 49 -14.43 -16.06 26.40
C ASN A 49 -15.02 -15.49 27.70
N GLY A 50 -16.30 -15.12 27.63
CA GLY A 50 -17.09 -14.68 28.77
C GLY A 50 -17.42 -15.84 29.71
N GLN A 51 -16.47 -16.24 30.54
CA GLN A 51 -16.75 -16.98 31.76
C GLN A 51 -16.73 -15.99 32.93
N ARG A 52 -17.80 -15.17 33.02
CA ARG A 52 -18.16 -14.49 34.27
C ARG A 52 -19.31 -15.31 34.87
N PRO A 53 -19.07 -16.15 35.89
CA PRO A 53 -20.18 -16.59 36.72
C PRO A 53 -20.76 -15.35 37.40
N ALA A 54 -22.05 -15.13 37.20
CA ALA A 54 -22.79 -14.14 37.94
C ALA A 54 -22.63 -14.43 39.43
N LEU A 55 -22.39 -13.38 40.22
CA LEU A 55 -22.30 -13.44 41.67
C LEU A 55 -23.64 -13.93 42.21
N ASP A 56 -23.68 -15.16 42.72
CA ASP A 56 -24.79 -15.68 43.52
C ASP A 56 -24.60 -15.16 44.95
N ASN A 57 -25.55 -14.36 45.40
CA ASN A 57 -25.58 -13.80 46.75
C ASN A 57 -26.95 -14.17 47.33
N GLN A 58 -27.05 -15.36 47.92
CA GLN A 58 -28.14 -15.78 48.82
C GLN A 58 -27.59 -16.57 50.00
#